data_AF-A0A9D0P1V4-F1
#
_entry.id   AF-A0A9D0P1V4-F1
#
_cell.length_a   1.000
_cell.length_b   1.000
_cell.length_c   1.000
_cell.angle_alpha   90.00
_cell.angle_beta   90.00
_cell.angle_gamma   90.00
#
_symmetry.space_group_name_H-M   'P 1'
#
loop_
_entity.id
_entity.type
_entity.pdbx_description
1 polymer ?
#
loop_
_entity_poly.entity_id
_entity_poly.type
_entity_poly.pdbx_seq_one_letter_code
_entity_poly.pdbx_strand_id
1 'polypeptide(L)'
;DKAIDVIDEAGAHRRLEPSSSRRKVINVQDIEAIVAKIARIPPKTVSSSDRDALQTLDRDLKMVVFGQDEAIEHLVSAIKMSRSGLGEPEKPIGSFLFAGPTGVGKTEVTTQLAKIMGIELIRFDMSEYMERHTVSRLIGAPPGYVGYDEGGLLTDAVLKSPHAVLLLDEIEKAHPDVFNLLLQVMDHGTLTDTNGRKVDFRNIILVMTSNAGAHEASRASLGFTHQDHSSDAMAVVTKTFAPEFRNRLDAVIQFQSLAPRFIRNVVDKFIIQLESQLEDKKVTLIVEDSAREWLAAEGYDEKMGARPMARLLQERIKKGMAEEILFGKLAKGGTVRVRFEENDLKFIYADEAVVEA
;
A
#
# COMPACT_ATOMS: atom_id res chain seq x y z
N ASP A 1 -13.79 30.08 -20.76
CA ASP A 1 -14.24 29.83 -19.38
C ASP A 1 -13.12 29.28 -18.53
N LYS A 2 -12.78 27.98 -18.58
CA LYS A 2 -11.71 27.40 -17.72
C LYS A 2 -10.34 28.13 -17.75
N ALA A 3 -9.93 28.68 -18.89
CA ALA A 3 -8.67 29.43 -18.99
C ALA A 3 -8.72 30.78 -18.26
N ILE A 4 -9.90 31.41 -18.18
CA ILE A 4 -10.10 32.67 -17.47
C ILE A 4 -10.07 32.40 -15.96
N ASP A 5 -10.71 31.32 -15.51
CA ASP A 5 -10.70 30.90 -14.10
C ASP A 5 -9.26 30.66 -13.61
N VAL A 6 -8.42 29.99 -14.41
CA VAL A 6 -7.00 29.77 -14.09
C VAL A 6 -6.22 31.08 -13.99
N ILE A 7 -6.48 32.05 -14.87
CA ILE A 7 -5.81 33.35 -14.85
C ILE A 7 -6.25 34.17 -13.63
N ASP A 8 -7.54 34.14 -13.29
CA ASP A 8 -8.08 34.84 -12.13
C ASP A 8 -7.55 34.26 -10.82
N GLU A 9 -7.55 32.93 -10.69
CA GLU A 9 -6.98 32.22 -9.54
C GLU A 9 -5.48 32.51 -9.39
N ALA A 10 -4.72 32.56 -10.49
CA ALA A 10 -3.30 32.94 -10.47
C ALA A 10 -3.07 34.39 -10.02
N GLY A 11 -3.91 35.32 -10.49
CA GLY A 11 -3.89 36.71 -10.07
C GLY A 11 -4.24 36.89 -8.59
N ALA A 12 -5.29 36.21 -8.14
CA ALA A 12 -5.73 36.20 -6.75
C ALA A 12 -4.66 35.61 -5.82
N HIS A 13 -4.10 34.45 -6.18
CA HIS A 13 -3.02 33.80 -5.43
C HIS A 13 -1.81 34.73 -5.25
N ARG A 14 -1.36 35.40 -6.33
CA ARG A 14 -0.26 36.37 -6.25
C ARG A 14 -0.60 37.62 -5.44
N ARG A 15 -1.85 38.07 -5.47
CA ARG A 15 -2.30 39.22 -4.67
C ARG A 15 -2.30 38.92 -3.17
N LEU A 16 -2.53 37.67 -2.78
CA LEU A 16 -2.52 37.23 -1.38
C LEU A 16 -1.11 37.11 -0.78
N GLU A 17 -0.06 37.02 -1.61
CA GLU A 17 1.32 37.00 -1.12
C GLU A 17 1.72 38.34 -0.45
N PRO A 18 2.68 38.30 0.52
CA PRO A 18 3.24 39.49 1.15
C PRO A 18 3.75 40.50 0.13
N SER A 19 3.63 41.79 0.44
CA SER A 19 4.01 42.88 -0.47
C SER A 19 5.49 42.81 -0.89
N SER A 20 6.35 42.22 -0.06
CA SER A 20 7.79 42.03 -0.31
C SER A 20 8.10 40.95 -1.34
N SER A 21 7.25 39.94 -1.51
CA SER A 21 7.45 38.83 -2.46
C SER A 21 6.53 38.89 -3.69
N ARG A 22 5.59 39.85 -3.70
CA ARG A 22 4.57 40.01 -4.74
C ARG A 22 5.15 40.50 -6.06
N ARG A 23 5.28 39.59 -7.02
CA ARG A 23 5.64 39.91 -8.42
C ARG A 23 4.41 40.42 -9.18
N LYS A 24 4.60 41.42 -10.06
CA LYS A 24 3.52 42.04 -10.87
C LYS A 24 3.20 41.26 -12.15
N VAL A 25 4.13 40.43 -12.62
CA VAL A 25 3.98 39.65 -13.86
C VAL A 25 3.79 38.19 -13.47
N ILE A 26 2.69 37.61 -13.94
CA ILE A 26 2.41 36.17 -13.82
C ILE A 26 3.14 35.47 -14.97
N ASN A 27 3.98 34.50 -14.65
CA ASN A 27 4.71 33.72 -15.66
C ASN A 27 4.03 32.36 -15.94
N VAL A 28 4.59 31.60 -16.88
CA VAL A 28 4.04 30.27 -17.24
C VAL A 28 4.05 29.31 -16.04
N GLN A 29 5.07 29.37 -15.19
CA GLN A 29 5.19 28.50 -14.02
C GLN A 29 4.10 28.78 -12.97
N ASP A 30 3.67 30.04 -12.84
CA ASP A 30 2.55 30.42 -11.98
C ASP A 30 1.24 29.79 -12.47
N ILE A 31 1.02 29.82 -13.79
CA ILE A 31 -0.14 29.17 -14.41
C ILE A 31 -0.07 27.66 -14.24
N GLU A 32 1.09 27.04 -14.45
CA GLU A 32 1.29 25.60 -14.24
C GLU A 32 0.99 25.18 -12.80
N ALA A 33 1.43 25.96 -11.79
CA ALA A 33 1.17 25.68 -10.39
C ALA A 33 -0.33 25.79 -10.02
N ILE A 34 -1.05 26.74 -10.62
CA ILE A 34 -2.49 26.90 -10.40
C ILE A 34 -3.28 25.80 -11.09
N VAL A 35 -2.94 25.47 -12.34
CA VAL A 35 -3.53 24.33 -13.05
C VAL A 35 -3.27 23.03 -12.28
N ALA A 36 -2.05 22.84 -11.78
CA ALA A 36 -1.68 21.72 -10.94
C ALA A 36 -2.56 21.64 -9.68
N LYS A 37 -2.76 22.76 -8.98
CA LYS A 37 -3.59 22.85 -7.77
C LYS A 37 -5.07 22.58 -8.05
N ILE A 38 -5.63 23.17 -9.11
CA ILE A 38 -7.04 22.98 -9.51
C ILE A 38 -7.28 21.54 -9.96
N ALA A 39 -6.39 21.00 -10.80
CA ALA A 39 -6.50 19.64 -11.31
C ALA A 39 -6.08 18.59 -10.28
N ARG A 40 -5.50 19.01 -9.14
CA ARG A 40 -4.82 18.15 -8.17
C ARG A 40 -3.74 17.27 -8.82
N ILE A 41 -3.10 17.77 -9.87
CA ILE A 41 -2.02 17.08 -10.59
C ILE A 41 -0.72 17.79 -10.24
N PRO A 42 0.36 17.11 -9.82
CA PRO A 42 1.67 17.73 -9.75
C PRO A 42 1.99 18.41 -11.09
N PRO A 43 2.71 19.55 -11.11
CA PRO A 43 3.12 20.18 -12.37
C PRO A 43 3.76 19.15 -13.31
N LYS A 44 3.67 19.37 -14.64
CA LYS A 44 4.17 18.43 -15.68
C LYS A 44 5.64 18.04 -15.50
N THR A 45 6.39 18.84 -14.75
CA THR A 45 7.68 18.47 -14.21
C THR A 45 7.47 17.83 -12.86
N VAL A 46 7.93 16.58 -12.74
CA VAL A 46 8.15 15.89 -11.46
C VAL A 46 8.51 16.94 -10.41
N SER A 47 7.65 17.15 -9.41
CA SER A 47 7.96 18.11 -8.35
C SER A 47 9.33 17.71 -7.78
N SER A 48 10.17 18.65 -7.35
CA SER A 48 11.49 18.28 -6.82
C SER A 48 11.36 17.17 -5.77
N SER A 49 10.30 17.20 -4.96
CA SER A 49 9.92 16.16 -4.01
C SER A 49 9.60 14.79 -4.63
N ASP A 50 8.85 14.72 -5.73
CA ASP A 50 8.53 13.44 -6.39
C ASP A 50 9.78 12.81 -7.01
N ARG A 51 10.70 13.64 -7.50
CA ARG A 51 11.93 13.16 -8.16
C ARG A 51 12.88 12.58 -7.13
N ASP A 52 12.99 13.25 -6.00
CA ASP A 52 13.78 12.81 -4.86
C ASP A 52 13.20 11.51 -4.28
N ALA A 53 11.87 11.44 -4.10
CA ALA A 53 11.19 10.22 -3.65
C ALA A 53 11.40 9.05 -4.62
N LEU A 54 11.28 9.27 -5.94
CA LEU A 54 11.54 8.24 -6.95
C LEU A 54 13.00 7.80 -6.98
N GLN A 55 13.95 8.70 -6.70
CA GLN A 55 15.36 8.38 -6.67
C GLN A 55 15.68 7.37 -5.56
N THR A 56 15.09 7.55 -4.37
CA THR A 56 15.34 6.70 -3.20
C THR A 56 14.33 5.57 -3.01
N LEU A 57 13.26 5.52 -3.81
CA LEU A 57 12.12 4.60 -3.65
C LEU A 57 12.52 3.13 -3.44
N ASP A 58 13.47 2.61 -4.23
CA ASP A 58 13.95 1.22 -4.11
C ASP A 58 14.55 0.95 -2.72
N ARG A 59 15.47 1.82 -2.30
CA ARG A 59 16.11 1.76 -0.99
C ARG A 59 15.08 1.89 0.12
N ASP A 60 14.18 2.86 0.00
CA ASP A 60 13.21 3.19 1.05
C ASP A 60 12.19 2.07 1.24
N LEU A 61 11.74 1.42 0.15
CA LEU A 61 10.91 0.22 0.22
C LEU A 61 11.65 -0.96 0.88
N LYS A 62 12.91 -1.22 0.51
CA LYS A 62 13.72 -2.32 1.08
C LYS A 62 14.05 -2.13 2.57
N MET A 63 14.00 -0.89 3.07
CA MET A 63 14.15 -0.62 4.52
C MET A 63 12.93 -1.03 5.34
N VAL A 64 11.75 -1.12 4.72
CA VAL A 64 10.48 -1.38 5.43
C VAL A 64 9.80 -2.68 5.01
N VAL A 65 10.19 -3.26 3.87
CA VAL A 65 9.73 -4.55 3.36
C VAL A 65 10.95 -5.44 3.21
N PHE A 66 10.94 -6.57 3.92
CA PHE A 66 12.09 -7.47 3.99
C PHE A 66 11.86 -8.72 3.14
N GLY A 67 12.87 -9.11 2.36
CA GLY A 67 12.90 -10.38 1.65
C GLY A 67 12.13 -10.42 0.33
N GLN A 68 11.78 -9.27 -0.23
CA GLN A 68 11.05 -9.14 -1.51
C GLN A 68 11.80 -8.19 -2.47
N ASP A 69 13.12 -8.21 -2.42
CA ASP A 69 13.99 -7.24 -3.10
C ASP A 69 13.78 -7.25 -4.62
N GLU A 70 13.68 -8.43 -5.24
CA GLU A 70 13.39 -8.59 -6.66
C GLU A 70 12.02 -7.98 -7.02
N ALA A 71 10.97 -8.26 -6.23
CA ALA A 71 9.65 -7.70 -6.45
C ALA A 71 9.64 -6.16 -6.39
N ILE A 72 10.40 -5.59 -5.44
CA ILE A 72 10.57 -4.14 -5.29
C ILE A 72 11.33 -3.57 -6.49
N GLU A 73 12.41 -4.20 -6.93
CA GLU A 73 13.21 -3.75 -8.08
C GLU A 73 12.38 -3.68 -9.36
N HIS A 74 11.59 -4.73 -9.63
CA HIS A 74 10.70 -4.77 -10.79
C HIS A 74 9.64 -3.66 -10.75
N LEU A 75 8.99 -3.48 -9.60
CA LEU A 75 7.99 -2.42 -9.39
C LEU A 75 8.59 -1.03 -9.60
N VAL A 76 9.72 -0.75 -8.96
CA VAL A 76 10.37 0.57 -9.02
C VAL A 76 10.89 0.87 -10.42
N SER A 77 11.44 -0.13 -11.12
CA SER A 77 11.89 0.01 -12.50
C SER A 77 10.75 0.42 -13.44
N ALA A 78 9.60 -0.25 -13.34
CA ALA A 78 8.42 0.07 -14.15
C ALA A 78 7.86 1.47 -13.85
N ILE A 79 7.75 1.85 -12.56
CA ILE A 79 7.31 3.19 -12.16
C ILE A 79 8.26 4.27 -12.69
N LYS A 80 9.58 4.06 -12.58
CA LYS A 80 10.59 4.99 -13.10
C LYS A 80 10.50 5.15 -14.62
N MET A 81 10.28 4.06 -15.35
CA MET A 81 10.10 4.08 -16.80
C MET A 81 8.90 4.95 -17.19
N SER A 82 7.74 4.74 -16.57
CA SER A 82 6.54 5.53 -16.82
C SER A 82 6.76 7.03 -16.49
N ARG A 83 7.35 7.33 -15.33
CA ARG A 83 7.64 8.70 -14.88
C ARG A 83 8.72 9.41 -15.68
N SER A 84 9.57 8.68 -16.42
CA SER A 84 10.58 9.27 -17.31
C SER A 84 10.00 9.82 -18.62
N GLY A 85 8.69 9.64 -18.86
CA GLY A 85 8.04 10.02 -20.11
C GLY A 85 8.25 9.02 -21.25
N LEU A 86 8.86 7.86 -20.95
CA LEU A 86 9.03 6.74 -21.89
C LEU A 86 7.84 5.76 -21.86
N GLY A 87 6.87 5.98 -20.96
CA GLY A 87 5.61 5.24 -20.92
C GLY A 87 4.56 5.76 -21.90
N GLU A 88 3.40 5.11 -21.91
CA GLU A 88 2.26 5.54 -22.71
C GLU A 88 1.41 6.55 -21.94
N PRO A 89 1.25 7.80 -22.43
CA PRO A 89 0.61 8.87 -21.67
C PRO A 89 -0.89 8.67 -21.47
N GLU A 90 -1.54 7.81 -22.25
CA GLU A 90 -2.97 7.50 -22.14
C GLU A 90 -3.25 6.29 -21.22
N LYS A 91 -2.23 5.72 -20.59
CA LYS A 91 -2.34 4.59 -19.66
C LYS A 91 -2.10 5.02 -18.22
N PRO A 92 -2.50 4.20 -17.21
CA PRO A 92 -2.07 4.40 -15.83
C PRO A 92 -0.54 4.45 -15.70
N ILE A 93 -0.04 4.95 -14.57
CA ILE A 93 1.42 5.01 -14.31
C ILE A 93 2.03 3.61 -14.39
N GLY A 94 1.29 2.60 -13.93
CA GLY A 94 1.61 1.21 -14.14
C GLY A 94 0.48 0.31 -13.64
N SER A 95 0.39 -0.87 -14.20
CA SER A 95 -0.56 -1.93 -13.85
C SER A 95 0.19 -3.21 -13.47
N PHE A 96 0.07 -3.61 -12.21
CA PHE A 96 0.85 -4.68 -11.62
C PHE A 96 -0.04 -5.77 -11.04
N LEU A 97 0.32 -7.03 -11.26
CA LEU A 97 -0.25 -8.18 -10.57
C LEU A 97 0.79 -8.77 -9.61
N PHE A 98 0.55 -8.65 -8.32
CA PHE A 98 1.37 -9.27 -7.28
C PHE A 98 0.82 -10.66 -6.97
N ALA A 99 1.57 -11.69 -7.34
CA ALA A 99 1.21 -13.09 -7.11
C ALA A 99 2.12 -13.72 -6.05
N GLY A 100 1.56 -14.51 -5.13
CA GLY A 100 2.34 -15.24 -4.13
C GLY A 100 1.53 -15.60 -2.89
N PRO A 101 2.15 -16.22 -1.87
CA PRO A 101 1.46 -16.63 -0.64
C PRO A 101 0.89 -15.47 0.18
N THR A 102 -0.01 -15.78 1.12
CA THR A 102 -0.51 -14.77 2.07
C THR A 102 0.57 -14.36 3.07
N GLY A 103 0.56 -13.10 3.51
CA GLY A 103 1.44 -12.64 4.59
C GLY A 103 2.93 -12.48 4.23
N VAL A 104 3.28 -12.49 2.94
CA VAL A 104 4.65 -12.29 2.43
C VAL A 104 5.00 -10.82 2.12
N GLY A 105 4.01 -9.92 2.18
CA GLY A 105 4.25 -8.47 2.02
C GLY A 105 3.64 -7.81 0.79
N LYS A 106 2.78 -8.49 0.01
CA LYS A 106 2.12 -7.89 -1.18
C LYS A 106 1.43 -6.55 -0.88
N THR A 107 0.45 -6.55 0.02
CA THR A 107 -0.28 -5.36 0.48
C THR A 107 0.64 -4.37 1.20
N GLU A 108 1.69 -4.86 1.88
CA GLU A 108 2.63 -4.02 2.61
C GLU A 108 3.49 -3.19 1.64
N VAL A 109 4.02 -3.78 0.57
CA VAL A 109 4.74 -3.05 -0.49
C VAL A 109 3.87 -1.94 -1.04
N THR A 110 2.61 -2.22 -1.36
CA THR A 110 1.67 -1.23 -1.88
C THR A 110 1.39 -0.10 -0.89
N THR A 111 1.22 -0.44 0.38
CA THR A 111 0.99 0.54 1.45
C THR A 111 2.20 1.43 1.67
N GLN A 112 3.39 0.87 1.65
CA GLN A 112 4.65 1.61 1.82
C GLN A 112 4.96 2.45 0.58
N LEU A 113 4.65 1.96 -0.63
CA LEU A 113 4.75 2.73 -1.86
C LEU A 113 3.95 4.04 -1.76
N ALA A 114 2.67 3.95 -1.37
CA ALA A 114 1.81 5.12 -1.21
C ALA A 114 2.37 6.11 -0.17
N LYS A 115 2.82 5.60 0.98
CA LYS A 115 3.41 6.41 2.06
C LYS A 115 4.70 7.12 1.64
N ILE A 116 5.64 6.39 1.02
CA ILE A 116 6.94 6.93 0.60
C ILE A 116 6.74 7.97 -0.52
N MET A 117 5.82 7.71 -1.44
CA MET A 117 5.48 8.67 -2.51
C MET A 117 4.59 9.82 -2.03
N GLY A 118 4.07 9.79 -0.80
CA GLY A 118 3.19 10.82 -0.27
C GLY A 118 1.82 10.92 -0.99
N ILE A 119 1.33 9.82 -1.56
CA ILE A 119 0.06 9.75 -2.30
C ILE A 119 -0.97 8.88 -1.55
N GLU A 120 -2.24 9.04 -1.89
CA GLU A 120 -3.31 8.28 -1.23
C GLU A 120 -3.27 6.79 -1.61
N LEU A 121 -3.63 5.92 -0.65
CA LEU A 121 -3.90 4.52 -0.92
C LEU A 121 -5.41 4.32 -1.00
N ILE A 122 -5.93 4.05 -2.19
CA ILE A 122 -7.31 3.64 -2.42
C ILE A 122 -7.34 2.11 -2.41
N ARG A 123 -8.18 1.50 -1.59
CA ARG A 123 -8.18 0.05 -1.39
C ARG A 123 -9.58 -0.54 -1.53
N PHE A 124 -9.68 -1.63 -2.30
CA PHE A 124 -10.89 -2.44 -2.42
C PHE A 124 -10.56 -3.92 -2.25
N ASP A 125 -11.36 -4.64 -1.47
CA ASP A 125 -11.30 -6.09 -1.35
C ASP A 125 -12.23 -6.73 -2.38
N MET A 126 -11.69 -7.47 -3.34
CA MET A 126 -12.47 -8.05 -4.43
C MET A 126 -13.37 -9.21 -4.00
N SER A 127 -13.18 -9.74 -2.79
CA SER A 127 -14.14 -10.67 -2.18
C SER A 127 -15.50 -10.01 -1.88
N GLU A 128 -15.57 -8.68 -1.75
CA GLU A 128 -16.83 -7.95 -1.64
C GLU A 128 -17.54 -7.76 -3.00
N TYR A 129 -16.83 -8.01 -4.11
CA TYR A 129 -17.28 -7.76 -5.47
C TYR A 129 -17.45 -9.04 -6.30
N MET A 130 -17.75 -10.16 -5.63
CA MET A 130 -17.94 -11.49 -6.26
C MET A 130 -19.22 -11.59 -7.10
N GLU A 131 -20.22 -10.76 -6.80
CA GLU A 131 -21.54 -10.83 -7.43
C GLU A 131 -21.81 -9.66 -8.36
N ARG A 132 -22.52 -9.90 -9.45
CA ARG A 132 -22.82 -8.87 -10.46
C ARG A 132 -23.44 -7.59 -9.88
N HIS A 133 -24.31 -7.71 -8.89
CA HIS A 133 -24.99 -6.57 -8.27
C HIS A 133 -24.03 -5.68 -7.44
N THR A 134 -22.98 -6.27 -6.87
CA THR A 134 -21.93 -5.53 -6.13
C THR A 134 -21.01 -4.75 -7.05
N VAL A 135 -20.76 -5.23 -8.28
CA VAL A 135 -20.00 -4.50 -9.31
C VAL A 135 -20.64 -3.15 -9.63
N SER A 136 -21.99 -3.09 -9.63
CA SER A 136 -22.70 -1.82 -9.84
C SER A 136 -22.39 -0.79 -8.75
N ARG A 137 -22.07 -1.19 -7.52
CA ARG A 137 -21.63 -0.24 -6.47
C ARG A 137 -20.24 0.34 -6.76
N LEU A 138 -19.38 -0.40 -7.46
CA LEU A 138 -18.03 0.04 -7.79
C LEU A 138 -18.04 1.19 -8.81
N ILE A 139 -18.93 1.15 -9.81
CA ILE A 139 -18.98 2.12 -10.92
C ILE A 139 -20.19 3.08 -10.87
N GLY A 140 -21.19 2.77 -10.06
CA GLY A 140 -22.48 3.46 -10.00
C GLY A 140 -23.60 2.56 -10.52
N ALA A 141 -24.78 2.62 -9.89
CA ALA A 141 -25.94 1.89 -10.39
C ALA A 141 -26.48 2.57 -11.67
N PRO A 142 -27.07 1.82 -12.62
CA PRO A 142 -27.73 2.42 -13.78
C PRO A 142 -29.06 3.09 -13.42
N PRO A 143 -29.59 3.99 -14.28
CA PRO A 143 -30.88 4.65 -14.07
C PRO A 143 -32.00 3.64 -13.78
N GLY A 144 -32.74 3.86 -12.69
CA GLY A 144 -33.88 3.02 -12.29
C GLY A 144 -33.56 1.90 -11.30
N TYR A 145 -32.31 1.80 -10.81
CA TYR A 145 -31.92 0.90 -9.73
C TYR A 145 -31.72 1.66 -8.40
N VAL A 146 -31.91 0.96 -7.28
CA VAL A 146 -31.61 1.54 -5.94
C VAL A 146 -30.13 1.90 -5.87
N GLY A 147 -29.81 3.13 -5.46
CA GLY A 147 -28.45 3.66 -5.46
C GLY A 147 -28.04 4.36 -6.76
N TYR A 148 -28.96 4.65 -7.68
CA TYR A 148 -28.67 5.41 -8.91
C TYR A 148 -28.08 6.80 -8.64
N ASP A 149 -28.58 7.48 -7.59
CA ASP A 149 -28.08 8.80 -7.19
C ASP A 149 -26.75 8.72 -6.42
N GLU A 150 -26.29 7.52 -6.05
CA GLU A 150 -24.99 7.28 -5.43
C GLU A 150 -23.95 7.05 -6.54
N GLY A 151 -22.84 7.80 -6.50
CA GLY A 151 -21.72 7.59 -7.42
C GLY A 151 -21.05 6.23 -7.21
N GLY A 152 -20.23 5.83 -8.18
CA GLY A 152 -19.45 4.60 -8.05
C GLY A 152 -18.34 4.77 -7.02
N LEU A 153 -18.18 3.79 -6.12
CA LEU A 153 -17.15 3.85 -5.08
C LEU A 153 -15.74 4.04 -5.67
N LEU A 154 -15.42 3.34 -6.76
CA LEU A 154 -14.12 3.46 -7.43
C LEU A 154 -13.99 4.79 -8.18
N THR A 155 -15.02 5.17 -8.93
CA THR A 155 -15.00 6.39 -9.73
C THR A 155 -14.92 7.63 -8.84
N ASP A 156 -15.68 7.67 -7.75
CA ASP A 156 -15.64 8.77 -6.78
C ASP A 156 -14.31 8.83 -6.01
N ALA A 157 -13.75 7.68 -5.62
CA ALA A 157 -12.45 7.63 -4.94
C ALA A 157 -11.32 8.19 -5.82
N VAL A 158 -11.27 7.80 -7.10
CA VAL A 158 -10.26 8.29 -8.04
C VAL A 158 -10.52 9.75 -8.43
N LEU A 159 -11.78 10.19 -8.55
CA LEU A 159 -12.10 11.60 -8.75
C LEU A 159 -11.63 12.48 -7.59
N LYS A 160 -11.80 12.00 -6.35
CA LYS A 160 -11.32 12.69 -5.15
C LYS A 160 -9.80 12.74 -5.11
N SER A 161 -9.15 11.65 -5.49
CA SER A 161 -7.71 11.44 -5.35
C SER A 161 -7.10 10.90 -6.65
N PRO A 162 -6.91 11.78 -7.66
CA PRO A 162 -6.45 11.37 -8.98
C PRO A 162 -5.00 10.91 -9.00
N HIS A 163 -4.24 11.17 -7.93
CA HIS A 163 -2.86 10.69 -7.71
C HIS A 163 -2.87 9.76 -6.52
N ALA A 164 -2.94 8.47 -6.79
CA ALA A 164 -3.07 7.45 -5.77
C ALA A 164 -2.49 6.12 -6.22
N VAL A 165 -2.18 5.28 -5.24
CA VAL A 165 -2.02 3.85 -5.45
C VAL A 165 -3.40 3.21 -5.28
N LEU A 166 -3.90 2.57 -6.33
CA LEU A 166 -5.15 1.81 -6.30
C LEU A 166 -4.84 0.34 -6.08
N LEU A 167 -5.21 -0.18 -4.92
CA LEU A 167 -5.03 -1.56 -4.51
C LEU A 167 -6.34 -2.34 -4.62
N LEU A 168 -6.35 -3.38 -5.45
CA LEU A 168 -7.42 -4.37 -5.55
C LEU A 168 -6.93 -5.69 -4.97
N ASP A 169 -7.35 -6.01 -3.75
CA ASP A 169 -6.92 -7.23 -3.07
C ASP A 169 -7.73 -8.45 -3.53
N GLU A 170 -7.08 -9.61 -3.63
CA GLU A 170 -7.68 -10.90 -4.02
C GLU A 170 -8.44 -10.87 -5.35
N ILE A 171 -7.81 -10.30 -6.38
CA ILE A 171 -8.45 -10.04 -7.69
C ILE A 171 -9.06 -11.28 -8.35
N GLU A 172 -8.55 -12.49 -8.06
CA GLU A 172 -9.11 -13.75 -8.53
C GLU A 172 -10.53 -14.04 -8.01
N LYS A 173 -10.99 -13.34 -6.97
CA LYS A 173 -12.34 -13.47 -6.40
C LYS A 173 -13.35 -12.54 -7.09
N ALA A 174 -12.88 -11.51 -7.79
CA ALA A 174 -13.75 -10.53 -8.41
C ALA A 174 -14.70 -11.17 -9.44
N HIS A 175 -15.90 -10.61 -9.56
CA HIS A 175 -16.80 -10.95 -10.65
C HIS A 175 -16.14 -10.63 -12.02
N PRO A 176 -16.38 -11.44 -13.08
CA PRO A 176 -15.81 -11.20 -14.42
C PRO A 176 -16.02 -9.78 -14.97
N ASP A 177 -17.15 -9.15 -14.66
CA ASP A 177 -17.43 -7.76 -15.07
C ASP A 177 -16.40 -6.75 -14.53
N VAL A 178 -15.77 -7.01 -13.38
CA VAL A 178 -14.68 -6.17 -12.86
C VAL A 178 -13.48 -6.21 -13.80
N PHE A 179 -13.13 -7.39 -14.34
CA PHE A 179 -12.01 -7.51 -15.29
C PHE A 179 -12.24 -6.71 -16.56
N ASN A 180 -13.48 -6.66 -17.07
CA ASN A 180 -13.84 -5.85 -18.23
C ASN A 180 -13.61 -4.35 -17.98
N LEU A 181 -13.97 -3.88 -16.78
CA LEU A 181 -13.72 -2.50 -16.38
C LEU A 181 -12.21 -2.20 -16.27
N LEU A 182 -11.44 -3.13 -15.71
CA LEU A 182 -9.99 -2.98 -15.59
C LEU A 182 -9.28 -2.98 -16.94
N LEU A 183 -9.73 -3.79 -17.90
CA LEU A 183 -9.23 -3.75 -19.27
C LEU A 183 -9.41 -2.35 -19.87
N GLN A 184 -10.59 -1.74 -19.72
CA GLN A 184 -10.84 -0.37 -20.16
C GLN A 184 -9.89 0.64 -19.49
N VAL A 185 -9.67 0.52 -18.18
CA VAL A 185 -8.78 1.39 -17.44
C VAL A 185 -7.32 1.25 -17.91
N MET A 186 -6.84 0.03 -18.13
CA MET A 186 -5.46 -0.23 -18.58
C MET A 186 -5.23 0.21 -20.03
N ASP A 187 -6.27 0.21 -20.85
CA ASP A 187 -6.19 0.55 -22.28
C ASP A 187 -6.24 2.05 -22.55
N HIS A 188 -7.09 2.75 -21.81
CA HIS A 188 -7.47 4.13 -22.10
C HIS A 188 -7.26 5.08 -20.94
N GLY A 189 -6.77 4.59 -19.80
CA GLY A 189 -6.51 5.39 -18.62
C GLY A 189 -7.74 6.14 -18.13
N THR A 190 -8.95 5.69 -18.50
CA THR A 190 -10.20 6.38 -18.19
C THR A 190 -11.32 5.39 -17.98
N LEU A 191 -12.21 5.70 -17.04
CA LEU A 191 -13.45 4.96 -16.81
C LEU A 191 -14.62 5.92 -16.89
N THR A 192 -15.72 5.49 -17.51
CA THR A 192 -16.95 6.30 -17.53
C THR A 192 -17.95 5.68 -16.57
N ASP A 193 -18.44 6.46 -15.61
CA ASP A 193 -19.47 6.01 -14.68
C ASP A 193 -20.84 5.87 -15.37
N THR A 194 -21.83 5.33 -14.67
CA THR A 194 -23.20 5.17 -15.20
C THR A 194 -23.93 6.50 -15.43
N ASN A 195 -23.41 7.60 -14.88
CA ASN A 195 -23.91 8.96 -15.05
C ASN A 195 -23.20 9.71 -16.21
N GLY A 196 -22.32 9.04 -16.95
CA GLY A 196 -21.58 9.61 -18.08
C GLY A 196 -20.37 10.46 -17.70
N ARG A 197 -19.98 10.51 -16.42
CA ARG A 197 -18.78 11.22 -15.96
C ARG A 197 -17.55 10.37 -16.29
N LYS A 198 -16.56 11.01 -16.92
CA LYS A 198 -15.26 10.40 -17.19
C LYS A 198 -14.30 10.65 -16.04
N VAL A 199 -13.71 9.58 -15.53
CA VAL A 199 -12.71 9.56 -14.47
C VAL A 199 -11.36 9.21 -15.06
N ASP A 200 -10.32 9.96 -14.68
CA ASP A 200 -8.95 9.83 -15.21
C ASP A 200 -8.09 8.97 -14.27
N PHE A 201 -7.53 7.90 -14.82
CA PHE A 201 -6.65 6.93 -14.15
C PHE A 201 -5.19 7.05 -14.61
N ARG A 202 -4.83 7.98 -15.50
CA ARG A 202 -3.46 8.11 -16.04
C ARG A 202 -2.41 8.43 -14.96
N ASN A 203 -2.87 8.92 -13.81
CA ASN A 203 -2.03 9.24 -12.65
C ASN A 203 -2.15 8.23 -11.49
N ILE A 204 -2.77 7.07 -11.75
CA ILE A 204 -2.94 5.99 -10.79
C ILE A 204 -1.87 4.92 -10.99
N ILE A 205 -1.33 4.41 -9.89
CA ILE A 205 -0.56 3.16 -9.86
C ILE A 205 -1.54 2.05 -9.50
N LEU A 206 -1.89 1.20 -10.47
CA LEU A 206 -2.82 0.09 -10.27
C LEU A 206 -2.06 -1.15 -9.79
N VAL A 207 -2.37 -1.61 -8.58
CA VAL A 207 -1.82 -2.83 -7.99
C VAL A 207 -2.95 -3.80 -7.68
N MET A 208 -2.83 -5.01 -8.19
CA MET A 208 -3.75 -6.11 -7.91
C MET A 208 -2.99 -7.20 -7.17
N THR A 209 -3.55 -7.73 -6.09
CA THR A 209 -2.94 -8.85 -5.37
C THR A 209 -3.71 -10.13 -5.64
N SER A 210 -2.97 -11.23 -5.76
CA SER A 210 -3.54 -12.55 -5.93
C SER A 210 -2.80 -13.58 -5.08
N ASN A 211 -3.56 -14.53 -4.54
CA ASN A 211 -3.01 -15.72 -3.90
C ASN A 211 -2.90 -16.89 -4.89
N ALA A 212 -3.17 -16.65 -6.18
CA ALA A 212 -3.01 -17.66 -7.23
C ALA A 212 -1.55 -18.16 -7.28
N GLY A 213 -1.40 -19.48 -7.40
CA GLY A 213 -0.09 -20.14 -7.45
C GLY A 213 0.60 -20.29 -6.09
N ALA A 214 0.02 -19.79 -4.99
CA ALA A 214 0.60 -19.91 -3.65
C ALA A 214 0.71 -21.38 -3.20
N HIS A 215 -0.31 -22.19 -3.48
CA HIS A 215 -0.33 -23.60 -3.06
C HIS A 215 0.74 -24.41 -3.83
N GLU A 216 0.87 -24.17 -5.12
CA GLU A 216 1.86 -24.80 -5.99
C GLU A 216 3.28 -24.38 -5.65
N ALA A 217 3.51 -23.09 -5.34
CA ALA A 217 4.80 -22.60 -4.86
C ALA A 217 5.20 -23.22 -3.51
N SER A 218 4.23 -23.52 -2.64
CA SER A 218 4.45 -24.11 -1.31
C SER A 218 4.52 -25.64 -1.30
N ARG A 219 4.42 -26.29 -2.47
CA ARG A 219 4.37 -27.76 -2.52
C ARG A 219 5.74 -28.33 -2.16
N ALA A 220 5.76 -29.24 -1.19
CA ALA A 220 6.98 -29.97 -0.84
C ALA A 220 7.43 -30.83 -2.04
N SER A 221 8.69 -30.72 -2.42
CA SER A 221 9.27 -31.54 -3.48
C SER A 221 9.24 -33.01 -3.05
N LEU A 222 8.69 -33.88 -3.90
CA LEU A 222 8.67 -35.32 -3.66
C LEU A 222 10.05 -35.91 -4.01
N GLY A 223 10.89 -36.14 -3.00
CA GLY A 223 12.21 -36.76 -3.14
C GLY A 223 13.29 -36.13 -2.25
N PHE A 224 14.53 -36.59 -2.37
CA PHE A 224 15.69 -36.04 -1.63
C PHE A 224 16.24 -34.74 -2.22
N THR A 225 15.65 -34.23 -3.29
CA THR A 225 16.07 -33.01 -3.98
C THR A 225 14.99 -31.93 -3.88
N HIS A 226 15.37 -30.74 -3.41
CA HIS A 226 14.54 -29.55 -3.52
C HIS A 226 14.35 -29.21 -5.00
N GLN A 227 13.12 -29.25 -5.47
CA GLN A 227 12.71 -28.79 -6.80
C GLN A 227 12.22 -27.35 -6.68
N ASP A 228 12.62 -26.50 -7.62
CA ASP A 228 12.09 -25.13 -7.74
C ASP A 228 10.70 -25.19 -8.38
N HIS A 229 9.67 -24.84 -7.61
CA HIS A 229 8.26 -24.85 -8.04
C HIS A 229 7.77 -23.47 -8.55
N SER A 230 8.67 -22.51 -8.75
CA SER A 230 8.32 -21.18 -9.29
C SER A 230 7.67 -21.23 -10.68
N SER A 231 8.09 -22.17 -11.53
CA SER A 231 7.50 -22.40 -12.85
C SER A 231 6.04 -22.86 -12.76
N ASP A 232 5.72 -23.66 -11.74
CA ASP A 232 4.37 -24.18 -11.52
C ASP A 232 3.44 -23.05 -11.04
N ALA A 233 3.93 -22.16 -10.18
CA ALA A 233 3.18 -20.99 -9.74
C ALA A 233 2.81 -20.06 -10.91
N MET A 234 3.76 -19.81 -11.83
CA MET A 234 3.48 -18.99 -13.02
C MET A 234 2.47 -19.66 -13.97
N ALA A 235 2.50 -20.98 -14.07
CA ALA A 235 1.51 -21.73 -14.85
C ALA A 235 0.10 -21.57 -14.27
N VAL A 236 -0.05 -21.50 -12.94
CA VAL A 236 -1.34 -21.24 -12.28
C VAL A 236 -1.81 -19.83 -12.58
N VAL A 237 -0.96 -18.81 -12.42
CA VAL A 237 -1.30 -17.42 -12.79
C VAL A 237 -1.75 -17.33 -14.25
N THR A 238 -1.06 -18.03 -15.15
CA THR A 238 -1.38 -18.09 -16.59
C THR A 238 -2.75 -18.72 -16.86
N LYS A 239 -3.18 -19.68 -16.04
CA LYS A 239 -4.50 -20.33 -16.12
C LYS A 239 -5.61 -19.49 -15.49
N THR A 240 -5.32 -18.85 -14.35
CA THR A 240 -6.29 -18.02 -13.62
C THR A 240 -6.62 -16.75 -14.38
N PHE A 241 -5.62 -16.10 -14.98
CA PHE A 241 -5.79 -14.84 -15.68
C PHE A 241 -5.68 -15.03 -17.19
N ALA A 242 -6.74 -14.65 -17.91
CA ALA A 242 -6.78 -14.75 -19.36
C ALA A 242 -5.63 -13.97 -20.02
N PRO A 243 -5.12 -14.43 -21.18
CA PRO A 243 -4.06 -13.74 -21.91
C PRO A 243 -4.38 -12.26 -22.18
N GLU A 244 -5.64 -11.95 -22.49
CA GLU A 244 -6.10 -10.58 -22.73
C GLU A 244 -5.81 -9.66 -21.55
N PHE A 245 -6.08 -10.11 -20.32
CA PHE A 245 -5.78 -9.36 -19.11
C PHE A 245 -4.28 -9.27 -18.83
N ARG A 246 -3.56 -10.40 -18.94
CA ARG A 246 -2.12 -10.44 -18.67
C ARG A 246 -1.31 -9.54 -19.61
N ASN A 247 -1.72 -9.45 -20.87
CA ASN A 247 -1.04 -8.62 -21.87
C ASN A 247 -1.24 -7.11 -21.65
N ARG A 248 -2.09 -6.70 -20.70
CA ARG A 248 -2.29 -5.29 -20.30
C ARG A 248 -1.55 -4.92 -19.01
N LEU A 249 -0.92 -5.89 -18.35
CA LEU A 249 -0.08 -5.66 -17.18
C LEU A 249 1.31 -5.22 -17.63
N ASP A 250 1.89 -4.23 -16.94
CA ASP A 250 3.30 -3.87 -17.13
C ASP A 250 4.21 -4.94 -16.54
N ALA A 251 3.81 -5.55 -15.42
CA ALA A 251 4.50 -6.69 -14.85
C ALA A 251 3.57 -7.59 -14.02
N VAL A 252 3.84 -8.89 -14.09
CA VAL A 252 3.42 -9.87 -13.08
C VAL A 252 4.60 -10.09 -12.15
N ILE A 253 4.45 -9.68 -10.89
CA ILE A 253 5.51 -9.70 -9.89
C ILE A 253 5.26 -10.84 -8.91
N GLN A 254 6.21 -11.78 -8.85
CA GLN A 254 6.14 -12.90 -7.93
C GLN A 254 6.72 -12.53 -6.56
N PHE A 255 5.98 -12.84 -5.51
CA PHE A 255 6.39 -12.70 -4.12
C PHE A 255 6.71 -14.08 -3.55
N GLN A 256 7.87 -14.20 -2.95
CA GLN A 256 8.37 -15.46 -2.41
C GLN A 256 8.00 -15.61 -0.93
N SER A 257 8.00 -16.84 -0.43
CA SER A 257 7.87 -17.10 1.00
C SER A 257 9.00 -16.42 1.78
N LEU A 258 8.67 -15.86 2.95
CA LEU A 258 9.66 -15.18 3.78
C LEU A 258 10.63 -16.19 4.39
N ALA A 259 11.91 -16.05 4.07
CA ALA A 259 12.96 -16.85 4.70
C ALA A 259 13.05 -16.55 6.21
N PRO A 260 13.40 -17.56 7.05
CA PRO A 260 13.45 -17.39 8.50
C PRO A 260 14.28 -16.20 8.99
N ARG A 261 15.37 -15.88 8.27
CA ARG A 261 16.23 -14.72 8.57
C ARG A 261 15.49 -13.37 8.56
N PHE A 262 14.43 -13.24 7.76
CA PHE A 262 13.66 -11.99 7.66
C PHE A 262 12.54 -11.90 8.71
N ILE A 263 12.16 -13.00 9.36
CA ILE A 263 11.08 -13.01 10.36
C ILE A 263 11.43 -12.08 11.53
N ARG A 264 12.70 -12.10 11.98
CA ARG A 264 13.16 -11.21 13.06
C ARG A 264 12.98 -9.74 12.70
N ASN A 265 13.32 -9.33 11.47
CA ASN A 265 13.09 -7.96 11.02
C ASN A 265 11.60 -7.59 10.99
N VAL A 266 10.72 -8.55 10.68
CA VAL A 266 9.27 -8.33 10.74
C VAL A 266 8.81 -8.14 12.18
N VAL A 267 9.32 -8.92 13.13
CA VAL A 267 9.05 -8.73 14.57
C VAL A 267 9.49 -7.33 15.01
N ASP A 268 10.72 -6.93 14.69
CA ASP A 268 11.26 -5.62 15.05
C ASP A 268 10.40 -4.48 14.48
N LYS A 269 9.95 -4.60 13.24
CA LYS A 269 9.03 -3.63 12.62
C LYS A 269 7.73 -3.48 13.41
N PHE A 270 7.10 -4.59 13.81
CA PHE A 270 5.86 -4.51 14.59
C PHE A 270 6.09 -3.98 16.01
N ILE A 271 7.25 -4.26 16.61
CA ILE A 271 7.65 -3.68 17.90
C ILE A 271 7.80 -2.17 17.76
N ILE A 272 8.47 -1.66 16.73
CA ILE A 272 8.60 -0.22 16.46
C ILE A 272 7.22 0.44 16.27
N GLN A 273 6.31 -0.22 15.55
CA GLN A 273 4.93 0.27 15.41
C GLN A 273 4.19 0.33 16.75
N LEU A 274 4.43 -0.65 17.63
CA LEU A 274 3.87 -0.64 18.99
C LEU A 274 4.51 0.46 19.85
N GLU A 275 5.83 0.64 19.77
CA GLU A 275 6.56 1.70 20.47
C GLU A 275 5.99 3.08 20.12
N SER A 276 5.78 3.35 18.82
CA SER A 276 5.16 4.61 18.38
C SER A 276 3.74 4.82 18.95
N GLN A 277 2.96 3.76 19.14
CA GLN A 277 1.64 3.86 19.81
C GLN A 277 1.75 4.12 21.32
N LEU A 278 2.87 3.73 21.94
CA LEU A 278 3.12 3.90 23.37
C LEU A 278 3.79 5.25 23.69
N GLU A 279 4.44 5.89 22.72
CA GLU A 279 5.00 7.24 22.85
C GLU A 279 3.95 8.27 23.28
N ASP A 280 2.74 8.23 22.69
CA ASP A 280 1.62 9.09 23.09
C ASP A 280 1.23 8.92 24.56
N LYS A 281 1.53 7.75 25.14
CA LYS A 281 1.28 7.41 26.54
C LYS A 281 2.52 7.60 27.43
N LYS A 282 3.63 8.11 26.88
CA LYS A 282 4.94 8.25 27.57
C LYS A 282 5.45 6.91 28.11
N VAL A 283 5.14 5.82 27.43
CA VAL A 283 5.59 4.48 27.82
C VAL A 283 6.72 4.05 26.88
N THR A 284 7.88 3.72 27.44
CA THR A 284 9.00 3.13 26.70
C THR A 284 8.91 1.61 26.82
N LEU A 285 8.81 0.93 25.68
CA LEU A 285 8.85 -0.53 25.60
C LEU A 285 10.27 -0.97 25.27
N ILE A 286 10.81 -1.91 26.05
CA ILE A 286 12.08 -2.58 25.78
C ILE A 286 11.79 -4.06 25.63
N VAL A 287 11.79 -4.58 24.40
CA VAL A 287 11.71 -6.02 24.17
C VAL A 287 13.12 -6.59 24.23
N GLU A 288 13.36 -7.65 24.99
CA GLU A 288 14.64 -8.37 25.02
C GLU A 288 14.72 -9.39 23.86
N ASP A 289 15.94 -9.82 23.52
CA ASP A 289 16.15 -10.78 22.43
C ASP A 289 15.44 -12.12 22.66
N SER A 290 15.33 -12.58 23.90
CA SER A 290 14.56 -13.79 24.24
C SER A 290 13.08 -13.68 23.83
N ALA A 291 12.47 -12.51 24.05
CA ALA A 291 11.10 -12.25 23.63
C ALA A 291 10.99 -12.09 22.11
N ARG A 292 11.97 -11.47 21.44
CA ARG A 292 12.00 -11.37 19.97
C ARG A 292 12.06 -12.73 19.30
N GLU A 293 12.94 -13.61 19.78
CA GLU A 293 13.09 -14.96 19.24
C GLU A 293 11.81 -15.77 19.41
N TRP A 294 11.18 -15.68 20.58
CA TRP A 294 9.90 -16.35 20.84
C TRP A 294 8.78 -15.81 19.94
N LEU A 295 8.67 -14.48 19.79
CA LEU A 295 7.70 -13.87 18.89
C LEU A 295 7.93 -14.29 17.44
N ALA A 296 9.18 -14.38 17.00
CA ALA A 296 9.52 -14.84 15.66
C ALA A 296 9.10 -16.29 15.42
N ALA A 297 9.30 -17.16 16.41
CA ALA A 297 8.94 -18.58 16.33
C ALA A 297 7.41 -18.78 16.32
N GLU A 298 6.67 -18.10 17.18
CA GLU A 298 5.22 -18.27 17.33
C GLU A 298 4.38 -17.43 16.34
N GLY A 299 4.93 -16.30 15.89
CA GLY A 299 4.21 -15.33 15.05
C GLY A 299 4.36 -15.57 13.55
N TYR A 300 5.11 -16.60 13.15
CA TYR A 300 5.31 -17.01 11.77
C TYR A 300 4.71 -18.39 11.51
N ASP A 301 4.00 -18.48 10.39
CA ASP A 301 3.52 -19.75 9.85
C ASP A 301 3.91 -19.80 8.37
N GLU A 302 4.45 -20.93 7.90
CA GLU A 302 4.94 -21.07 6.53
C GLU A 302 3.84 -20.82 5.47
N LYS A 303 2.57 -21.13 5.79
CA LYS A 303 1.43 -20.94 4.90
C LYS A 303 0.83 -19.54 5.00
N MET A 304 0.80 -18.97 6.20
CA MET A 304 0.19 -17.65 6.47
C MET A 304 1.19 -16.49 6.51
N GLY A 305 2.49 -16.77 6.38
CA GLY A 305 3.56 -15.79 6.51
C GLY A 305 3.57 -15.13 7.88
N ALA A 306 3.83 -13.82 7.91
CA ALA A 306 3.85 -13.03 9.15
C ALA A 306 2.46 -12.51 9.59
N ARG A 307 1.37 -12.96 8.97
CA ARG A 307 0.00 -12.53 9.29
C ARG A 307 -0.39 -12.77 10.77
N PRO A 308 0.00 -13.88 11.42
CA PRO A 308 -0.32 -14.12 12.84
C PRO A 308 0.38 -13.14 13.80
N MET A 309 1.49 -12.53 13.40
CA MET A 309 2.35 -11.70 14.25
C MET A 309 1.60 -10.55 14.93
N ALA A 310 0.78 -9.81 14.19
CA ALA A 310 0.03 -8.68 14.72
C ALA A 310 -0.96 -9.13 15.83
N ARG A 311 -1.58 -10.30 15.64
CA ARG A 311 -2.49 -10.90 16.62
C ARG A 311 -1.72 -11.38 17.85
N LEU A 312 -0.57 -12.04 17.65
CA LEU A 312 0.28 -12.49 18.75
C LEU A 312 0.72 -11.32 19.64
N LEU A 313 1.19 -10.23 19.05
CA LEU A 313 1.56 -9.01 19.78
C LEU A 313 0.38 -8.36 20.50
N GLN A 314 -0.80 -8.36 19.87
CA GLN A 314 -2.03 -7.86 20.50
C GLN A 314 -2.39 -8.67 21.75
N GLU A 315 -2.39 -9.99 21.64
CA GLU A 315 -2.81 -10.89 22.71
C GLU A 315 -1.78 -11.01 23.83
N ARG A 316 -0.49 -11.03 23.49
CA ARG A 316 0.59 -11.34 24.43
C ARG A 316 1.26 -10.11 25.01
N ILE A 317 1.45 -9.05 24.22
CA ILE A 317 2.10 -7.81 24.69
C ILE A 317 1.09 -6.74 25.05
N LYS A 318 0.28 -6.29 24.07
CA LYS A 318 -0.64 -5.15 24.30
C LYS A 318 -1.64 -5.44 25.41
N LYS A 319 -2.26 -6.63 25.41
CA LYS A 319 -3.18 -7.03 26.46
C LYS A 319 -2.49 -7.18 27.82
N GLY A 320 -1.27 -7.72 27.86
CA GLY A 320 -0.48 -7.86 29.09
C GLY A 320 -0.13 -6.52 29.74
N MET A 321 0.01 -5.46 28.95
CA MET A 321 0.29 -4.10 29.43
C MET A 321 -0.95 -3.23 29.66
N ALA A 322 -2.13 -3.65 29.17
CA ALA A 322 -3.31 -2.79 29.12
C ALA A 322 -3.79 -2.32 30.50
N GLU A 323 -3.85 -3.24 31.48
CA GLU A 323 -4.25 -2.91 32.85
C GLU A 323 -3.23 -1.98 33.52
N GLU A 324 -1.94 -2.22 33.32
CA GLU A 324 -0.86 -1.41 33.90
C GLU A 324 -0.83 0.01 33.32
N ILE A 325 -1.19 0.17 32.05
CA ILE A 325 -1.32 1.48 31.39
C ILE A 325 -2.55 2.24 31.88
N LEU A 326 -3.66 1.56 32.20
CA LEU A 326 -4.89 2.22 32.62
C LEU A 326 -4.91 2.54 34.12
N PHE A 327 -4.42 1.61 34.94
CA PHE A 327 -4.62 1.63 36.40
C PHE A 327 -3.36 1.36 37.21
N GLY A 328 -2.28 0.87 36.58
CA GLY A 328 -1.10 0.38 37.28
C GLY A 328 0.14 1.26 37.10
N LYS A 329 1.30 0.61 37.04
CA LYS A 329 2.63 1.25 37.10
C LYS A 329 2.96 2.11 35.88
N LEU A 330 2.26 1.91 34.77
CA LEU A 330 2.45 2.67 33.53
C LEU A 330 1.41 3.79 33.34
N ALA A 331 0.51 4.01 34.31
CA ALA A 331 -0.57 4.99 34.18
C ALA A 331 -0.08 6.44 33.99
N LYS A 332 1.16 6.76 34.40
CA LYS A 332 1.78 8.07 34.22
C LYS A 332 2.90 8.06 33.17
N GLY A 333 3.05 6.98 32.42
CA GLY A 333 4.24 6.68 31.63
C GLY A 333 5.21 5.79 32.41
N GLY A 334 6.40 5.57 31.83
CA GLY A 334 7.46 4.75 32.43
C GLY A 334 8.04 3.74 31.45
N THR A 335 8.93 2.88 31.95
CA THR A 335 9.62 1.89 31.12
C THR A 335 9.17 0.48 31.50
N VAL A 336 8.78 -0.29 30.48
CA VAL A 336 8.50 -1.72 30.62
C VAL A 336 9.49 -2.52 29.80
N ARG A 337 10.09 -3.53 30.43
CA ARG A 337 10.94 -4.50 29.77
C ARG A 337 10.21 -5.83 29.64
N VAL A 338 10.21 -6.40 28.44
CA VAL A 338 9.54 -7.67 28.12
C VAL A 338 10.61 -8.70 27.79
N ARG A 339 10.60 -9.82 28.52
CA ARG A 339 11.49 -10.97 28.27
C ARG A 339 10.72 -12.27 28.22
N PHE A 340 11.24 -13.25 27.51
CA PHE A 340 10.68 -14.60 27.52
C PHE A 340 11.46 -15.49 28.50
N GLU A 341 10.77 -16.05 29.49
CA GLU A 341 11.34 -16.90 30.52
C GLU A 341 10.27 -17.80 31.14
N GLU A 342 10.63 -18.99 31.64
CA GLU A 342 9.69 -19.91 32.29
C GLU A 342 8.47 -20.27 31.40
N ASN A 343 8.69 -20.34 30.09
CA ASN A 343 7.67 -20.58 29.06
C ASN A 343 6.57 -19.50 28.97
N ASP A 344 6.83 -18.27 29.43
CA ASP A 344 5.90 -17.16 29.28
C ASP A 344 6.60 -15.81 29.07
N LEU A 345 5.86 -14.80 28.61
CA LEU A 345 6.36 -13.42 28.57
C LEU A 345 6.23 -12.78 29.94
N LYS A 346 7.35 -12.30 30.48
CA LYS A 346 7.41 -11.56 31.75
C LYS A 346 7.58 -10.07 31.48
N PHE A 347 6.80 -9.27 32.21
CA PHE A 347 6.83 -7.82 32.15
C PHE A 347 7.52 -7.27 33.41
N ILE A 348 8.60 -6.54 33.21
CA ILE A 348 9.38 -5.90 34.28
C ILE A 348 9.19 -4.40 34.15
N TYR A 349 8.49 -3.81 35.10
CA TYR A 349 8.23 -2.38 35.15
C TYR A 349 9.32 -1.70 35.99
N ALA A 350 10.01 -0.73 35.41
CA ALA A 350 10.94 0.12 36.15
C ALA A 350 10.13 1.22 36.84
N ASP A 351 10.21 1.31 38.17
CA ASP A 351 9.67 2.46 38.90
C ASP A 351 10.54 3.70 38.60
N GLU A 352 9.92 4.88 38.60
CA GLU A 352 10.51 6.23 38.42
C GLU A 352 11.66 6.58 39.41
N ALA A 353 12.19 5.62 40.18
CA ALA A 353 13.18 5.85 41.24
C ALA A 353 14.62 5.42 40.91
N VAL A 354 14.95 4.99 39.69
CA VAL A 354 16.36 4.69 39.32
C VAL A 354 16.72 5.29 37.97
N VAL A 355 16.81 6.63 37.94
CA VAL A 355 17.67 7.35 37.01
C VAL A 355 18.61 8.21 37.84
N GLU A 356 19.55 7.57 38.52
CA GLU A 356 20.78 8.19 39.01
C GLU A 356 21.81 7.09 39.33
N ALA A 357 22.76 6.90 38.42
CA ALA A 357 24.20 6.73 38.65
C ALA A 357 24.92 6.49 37.30
#